data_AF-A0A3C0GEG8-F1
#
_entry.id   AF-A0A3C0GEG8-F1
#
_cell.length_a   1.000
_cell.length_b   1.000
_cell.length_c   1.000
_cell.angle_alpha   90.00
_cell.angle_beta   90.00
_cell.angle_gamma   90.00
#
_symmetry.space_group_name_H-M   'P 1'
#
loop_
_entity.id
_entity.type
_entity.pdbx_description
1 polymer ?
#
loop_
_entity_poly.entity_id
_entity_poly.type
_entity_poly.pdbx_seq_one_letter_code
_entity_poly.pdbx_strand_id
1 'polypeptide(L)'
;ANFPPIFGKFFNNILEMILKGTEQKEIDDLILNFRKKIMSKDTDITLLGNPTSVKTLNEYIGRKPRAGEVMTEIKKGAPANVKAAIRYNDLLRFWNIKGHSEIVQGDKIKWIYLIDNPYKIDAIGFLSFDMPDKMRTFLNNYADRKKSFETILQSKLENFYNDLGWTLNLNPNINKFFNF
;
A
#
# COMPACT_ATOMS: atom_id res chain seq x y z
N ALA A 1 -1.46 -8.49 10.94
CA ALA A 1 -0.97 -7.57 9.90
C ALA A 1 -1.90 -6.36 9.84
N ASN A 2 -1.38 -5.14 9.92
CA ASN A 2 -2.18 -3.94 9.70
C ASN A 2 -2.24 -3.67 8.20
N PHE A 3 -3.23 -4.25 7.53
CA PHE A 3 -3.48 -4.02 6.11
C PHE A 3 -4.63 -3.01 5.95
N PRO A 4 -4.76 -2.36 4.78
CA PRO A 4 -5.68 -1.24 4.64
C PRO A 4 -7.15 -1.70 4.80
N PRO A 5 -8.00 -0.95 5.53
CA PRO A 5 -9.36 -1.39 5.86
C PRO A 5 -10.23 -1.76 4.66
N ILE A 6 -9.98 -1.16 3.50
CA ILE A 6 -10.71 -1.46 2.25
C ILE A 6 -10.58 -2.94 1.86
N PHE A 7 -9.41 -3.54 2.02
CA PHE A 7 -9.16 -4.94 1.71
C PHE A 7 -9.84 -5.86 2.74
N GLY A 8 -9.87 -5.46 4.03
CA GLY A 8 -10.50 -6.26 5.08
C GLY A 8 -12.01 -6.30 4.94
N LYS A 9 -12.63 -5.14 4.63
CA LYS A 9 -14.05 -5.05 4.30
C LYS A 9 -14.41 -5.90 3.08
N PHE A 10 -13.60 -5.82 2.02
CA PHE A 10 -13.81 -6.61 0.83
C PHE A 10 -13.72 -8.12 1.12
N PHE A 11 -12.66 -8.55 1.81
CA PHE A 11 -12.47 -9.95 2.18
C PHE A 11 -13.63 -10.49 3.01
N ASN A 12 -14.06 -9.77 4.05
CA ASN A 12 -15.17 -10.21 4.89
C ASN A 12 -16.49 -10.33 4.12
N ASN A 13 -16.74 -9.43 3.16
CA ASN A 13 -17.91 -9.52 2.28
C ASN A 13 -17.85 -10.80 1.42
N ILE A 14 -16.70 -11.07 0.80
CA ILE A 14 -16.48 -12.30 0.01
C ILE A 14 -16.74 -13.55 0.86
N LEU A 15 -16.23 -13.60 2.08
CA LEU A 15 -16.49 -14.71 3.00
C LEU A 15 -17.99 -14.89 3.28
N GLU A 16 -18.69 -13.79 3.58
CA GLU A 16 -20.12 -13.83 3.88
C GLU A 16 -20.95 -14.33 2.69
N MET A 17 -20.63 -13.88 1.47
CA MET A 17 -21.29 -14.33 0.25
C MET A 17 -21.09 -15.83 0.02
N ILE A 18 -19.86 -16.32 0.18
CA ILE A 18 -19.56 -17.75 0.03
C ILE A 18 -20.32 -18.58 1.05
N LEU A 19 -20.37 -18.15 2.32
CA LEU A 19 -21.14 -18.84 3.37
C LEU A 19 -22.65 -18.88 3.09
N LYS A 20 -23.17 -17.91 2.34
CA LYS A 20 -24.56 -17.85 1.87
C LYS A 20 -24.81 -18.68 0.61
N GLY A 21 -23.80 -19.34 0.06
CA GLY A 21 -23.92 -20.22 -1.10
C GLY A 21 -23.73 -19.52 -2.45
N THR A 22 -23.11 -18.33 -2.48
CA THR A 22 -22.74 -17.70 -3.76
C THR A 22 -21.78 -18.58 -4.56
N GLU A 23 -22.03 -18.71 -5.87
CA GLU A 23 -21.22 -19.52 -6.77
C GLU A 23 -19.80 -18.97 -6.96
N GLN A 24 -18.82 -19.85 -7.13
CA GLN A 24 -17.41 -19.49 -7.33
C GLN A 24 -17.22 -18.44 -8.43
N LYS A 25 -17.92 -18.58 -9.56
CA LYS A 25 -17.80 -17.66 -10.71
C LYS A 25 -18.14 -16.22 -10.34
N GLU A 26 -19.19 -16.01 -9.55
CA GLU A 26 -19.59 -14.67 -9.11
C GLU A 26 -18.55 -14.07 -8.16
N ILE A 27 -17.99 -14.89 -7.26
CA ILE A 27 -16.90 -14.46 -6.37
C ILE A 27 -15.65 -14.08 -7.18
N ASP A 28 -15.28 -14.88 -8.18
CA ASP A 28 -14.13 -14.62 -9.04
C ASP A 28 -14.27 -13.27 -9.76
N ASP A 29 -15.46 -12.98 -10.30
CA ASP A 29 -15.77 -11.71 -10.95
C ASP A 29 -15.66 -10.52 -9.97
N LEU A 30 -16.12 -10.68 -8.73
CA LEU A 30 -15.97 -9.65 -7.69
C LEU A 30 -14.50 -9.40 -7.35
N ILE A 31 -13.69 -10.44 -7.22
CA ILE A 31 -12.25 -10.33 -6.95
C ILE A 31 -11.53 -9.62 -8.11
N LEU A 32 -11.83 -10.00 -9.35
CA LEU A 32 -11.24 -9.37 -10.54
C LEU A 32 -11.63 -7.89 -10.65
N ASN A 33 -12.89 -7.56 -10.40
CA ASN A 33 -13.37 -6.17 -10.41
C ASN A 33 -12.74 -5.34 -9.30
N PHE A 34 -12.64 -5.90 -8.09
CA PHE A 34 -11.96 -5.24 -6.99
C PHE A 34 -10.48 -5.02 -7.28
N ARG A 35 -9.78 -6.02 -7.84
CA ARG A 35 -8.38 -5.88 -8.29
C ARG A 35 -8.21 -4.75 -9.30
N LYS A 36 -9.05 -4.70 -10.35
CA LYS A 36 -9.04 -3.62 -11.35
C LYS A 36 -9.23 -2.24 -10.70
N LYS A 37 -10.18 -2.12 -9.77
CA LYS A 37 -10.42 -0.89 -9.01
C LYS A 37 -9.17 -0.46 -8.25
N ILE A 38 -8.53 -1.36 -7.50
CA ILE A 38 -7.33 -1.05 -6.70
C ILE A 38 -6.16 -0.62 -7.60
N MET A 39 -6.00 -1.26 -8.75
CA MET A 39 -4.96 -0.95 -9.74
C MET A 39 -5.20 0.39 -10.47
N SER A 40 -6.45 0.87 -10.55
CA SER A 40 -6.76 2.14 -11.22
C SER A 40 -6.12 3.34 -10.51
N LYS A 41 -5.63 4.30 -11.30
CA LYS A 41 -5.12 5.58 -10.80
C LYS A 41 -6.22 6.47 -10.20
N ASP A 42 -7.48 6.22 -10.54
CA ASP A 42 -8.63 6.98 -10.00
C ASP A 42 -8.95 6.59 -8.55
N THR A 43 -8.49 5.42 -8.10
CA THR A 43 -8.63 5.02 -6.70
C THR A 43 -7.70 5.87 -5.85
N ASP A 44 -8.28 6.62 -4.90
CA ASP A 44 -7.53 7.42 -3.94
C ASP A 44 -6.50 6.57 -3.21
N ILE A 45 -5.23 6.95 -3.37
CA ILE A 45 -4.10 6.22 -2.83
C ILE A 45 -4.12 6.15 -1.30
N THR A 46 -4.79 7.09 -0.63
CA THR A 46 -4.91 7.05 0.82
C THR A 46 -5.66 5.81 1.32
N LEU A 47 -6.49 5.19 0.49
CA LEU A 47 -7.21 3.96 0.82
C LEU A 47 -6.29 2.72 0.81
N LEU A 48 -5.13 2.81 0.16
CA LEU A 48 -4.25 1.68 -0.12
C LEU A 48 -3.02 1.60 0.81
N GLY A 49 -2.78 2.63 1.63
CA GLY A 49 -1.65 2.65 2.55
C GLY A 49 -1.92 1.85 3.84
N ASN A 50 -0.93 1.06 4.26
CA ASN A 50 -0.96 0.26 5.48
C ASN A 50 -1.00 1.18 6.71
N PRO A 51 -2.04 1.12 7.56
CA PRO A 51 -2.14 1.97 8.74
C PRO A 51 -1.17 1.50 9.83
N THR A 52 -0.45 2.42 10.47
CA THR A 52 0.47 2.08 11.58
C THR A 52 0.80 3.30 12.44
N SER A 53 1.35 3.05 13.63
CA SER A 53 1.96 4.08 14.46
C SER A 53 3.48 4.02 14.35
N VAL A 54 4.14 5.16 14.23
CA VAL A 54 5.61 5.25 14.13
C VAL A 54 6.20 5.43 15.52
N LYS A 55 6.42 4.33 16.24
CA LYS A 55 6.80 4.38 17.67
C LYS A 55 8.29 4.66 17.92
N THR A 56 9.16 4.39 16.95
CA THR A 56 10.62 4.36 17.14
C THR A 56 11.36 5.25 16.14
N LEU A 57 10.70 6.27 15.58
CA LEU A 57 11.28 7.14 14.54
C LEU A 57 12.66 7.70 14.96
N ASN A 58 12.73 8.27 16.16
CA ASN A 58 13.93 8.94 16.65
C ASN A 58 15.10 7.96 16.89
N GLU A 59 14.80 6.69 17.17
CA GLU A 59 15.82 5.66 17.37
C GLU A 59 16.59 5.37 16.08
N TYR A 60 15.92 5.45 14.93
CA TYR A 60 16.46 5.04 13.63
C TYR A 60 16.95 6.19 12.74
N ILE A 61 16.69 7.44 13.13
CA ILE A 61 17.35 8.59 12.50
C ILE A 61 18.83 8.53 12.86
N GLY A 62 19.68 8.35 11.84
CA GLY A 62 21.13 8.47 11.96
C GLY A 62 21.53 9.93 11.76
N ARG A 63 22.08 10.21 10.59
CA ARG A 63 22.61 11.52 10.22
C ARG A 63 21.66 12.25 9.26
N LYS A 64 21.43 13.54 9.50
CA LYS A 64 20.69 14.41 8.58
C LYS A 64 21.47 14.59 7.25
N PRO A 65 20.78 14.89 6.13
CA PRO A 65 21.44 15.18 4.87
C PRO A 65 22.43 16.35 5.01
N ARG A 66 23.64 16.22 4.44
CA ARG A 66 24.62 17.31 4.28
C ARG A 66 24.34 18.12 3.01
N ALA A 67 25.08 19.20 2.83
CA ALA A 67 25.06 19.95 1.57
C ALA A 67 25.33 19.00 0.38
N GLY A 68 24.42 19.00 -0.60
CA GLY A 68 24.46 18.10 -1.76
C GLY A 68 23.79 16.74 -1.56
N GLU A 69 23.33 16.41 -0.35
CA GLU A 69 22.57 15.19 -0.07
C GLU A 69 21.07 15.51 0.12
N VAL A 70 20.22 14.55 -0.27
CA VAL A 70 18.75 14.68 -0.15
C VAL A 70 18.19 13.85 1.01
N MET A 71 18.82 12.72 1.30
CA MET A 71 18.23 11.65 2.10
C MET A 71 18.90 11.53 3.46
N THR A 72 18.08 11.39 4.51
CA THR A 72 18.56 11.06 5.85
C THR A 72 19.19 9.68 5.84
N GLU A 73 20.32 9.54 6.51
CA GLU A 73 20.94 8.26 6.79
C GLU A 73 20.14 7.52 7.86
N ILE A 74 19.68 6.31 7.54
CA ILE A 74 18.82 5.52 8.41
C ILE A 74 19.65 4.41 9.05
N LYS A 75 19.59 4.28 10.38
CA LYS A 75 20.30 3.22 11.11
C LYS A 75 19.83 1.84 10.66
N LYS A 76 20.75 0.87 10.66
CA LYS A 76 20.47 -0.52 10.31
C LYS A 76 19.38 -1.10 11.22
N GLY A 77 18.53 -1.97 10.66
CA GLY A 77 17.43 -2.61 11.39
C GLY A 77 16.13 -1.81 11.44
N ALA A 78 16.09 -0.59 10.89
CA ALA A 78 14.87 0.21 10.86
C ALA A 78 13.69 -0.54 10.20
N PRO A 79 12.53 -0.64 10.87
CA PRO A 79 11.31 -1.20 10.28
C PRO A 79 10.88 -0.45 9.02
N ALA A 80 10.20 -1.12 8.09
CA ALA A 80 9.78 -0.55 6.81
C ALA A 80 8.93 0.72 6.96
N ASN A 81 8.00 0.73 7.92
CA ASN A 81 7.16 1.89 8.22
C ASN A 81 7.96 3.08 8.77
N VAL A 82 9.01 2.82 9.56
CA VAL A 82 9.90 3.88 10.09
C VAL A 82 10.74 4.47 8.96
N LYS A 83 11.31 3.62 8.11
CA LYS A 83 12.02 4.07 6.89
C LYS A 83 11.12 4.93 6.01
N ALA A 84 9.89 4.47 5.77
CA ALA A 84 8.89 5.16 4.99
C ALA A 84 8.54 6.55 5.58
N ALA A 85 8.40 6.65 6.90
CA ALA A 85 8.17 7.93 7.59
C ALA A 85 9.35 8.91 7.44
N ILE A 86 10.59 8.44 7.62
CA ILE A 86 11.79 9.27 7.45
C ILE A 86 11.86 9.80 6.01
N ARG A 87 11.56 8.97 5.01
CA ARG A 87 11.59 9.34 3.60
C ARG A 87 10.54 10.37 3.22
N TYR A 88 9.38 10.35 3.85
CA TYR A 88 8.38 11.42 3.70
C TYR A 88 8.94 12.78 4.14
N ASN A 89 9.54 12.83 5.33
CA ASN A 89 10.15 14.07 5.84
C ASN A 89 11.30 14.55 4.95
N ASP A 90 12.14 13.62 4.45
CA ASP A 90 13.21 13.95 3.51
C ASP A 90 12.67 14.60 2.24
N LEU A 91 11.59 14.05 1.66
CA LEU A 91 10.98 14.63 0.45
C LEU A 91 10.29 15.97 0.71
N LEU A 92 9.63 16.16 1.86
CA LEU A 92 9.08 17.46 2.22
C LEU A 92 10.17 18.54 2.26
N ARG A 93 11.29 18.24 2.93
CA ARG A 93 12.44 19.14 3.01
C ARG A 93 13.07 19.39 1.65
N PHE A 94 13.30 18.33 0.88
CA PHE A 94 13.91 18.43 -0.44
C PHE A 94 13.07 19.23 -1.43
N TRP A 95 11.75 19.06 -1.40
CA TRP A 95 10.83 19.83 -2.22
C TRP A 95 10.53 21.23 -1.67
N ASN A 96 11.12 21.60 -0.53
CA ASN A 96 10.88 22.86 0.17
C ASN A 96 9.38 23.12 0.39
N ILE A 97 8.63 22.07 0.74
CA ILE A 97 7.20 22.17 1.04
C ILE A 97 7.03 22.73 2.44
N LYS A 98 6.26 23.81 2.55
CA LYS A 98 5.90 24.47 3.80
C LYS A 98 4.40 24.33 4.05
N GLY A 99 3.97 24.50 5.31
CA GLY A 99 2.56 24.44 5.68
C GLY A 99 1.98 23.02 5.83
N HIS A 100 2.83 21.99 5.74
CA HIS A 100 2.48 20.60 6.00
C HIS A 100 3.40 20.02 7.07
N SER A 101 2.85 19.11 7.87
CA SER A 101 3.54 18.52 9.02
C SER A 101 4.54 17.45 8.58
N GLU A 102 5.74 17.49 9.14
CA GLU A 102 6.63 16.31 9.16
C GLU A 102 6.04 15.23 10.08
N ILE A 103 6.29 13.96 9.77
CA ILE A 103 5.95 12.84 10.62
C ILE A 103 6.91 12.80 11.81
N VAL A 104 6.37 12.77 13.03
CA VAL A 104 7.12 12.63 14.28
C VAL A 104 6.86 11.29 14.96
N GLN A 105 7.68 10.97 15.97
CA GLN A 105 7.48 9.76 16.76
C GLN A 105 6.12 9.79 17.48
N GLY A 106 5.37 8.70 17.38
CA GLY A 106 4.03 8.55 17.93
C GLY A 106 2.92 8.74 16.91
N ASP A 107 3.21 9.40 15.77
CA ASP A 107 2.20 9.66 14.75
C ASP A 107 1.59 8.38 14.19
N LYS A 108 0.27 8.45 13.94
CA LYS A 108 -0.45 7.48 13.15
C LYS A 108 -0.36 7.89 11.69
N ILE A 109 0.24 7.01 10.88
CA ILE A 109 0.45 7.23 9.46
C ILE A 109 -0.19 6.12 8.65
N LYS A 110 -0.25 6.33 7.34
CA LYS A 110 -0.31 5.24 6.37
C LYS A 110 1.02 5.16 5.65
N TRP A 111 1.39 3.96 5.19
CA TRP A 111 2.59 3.79 4.38
C TRP A 111 2.37 2.79 3.26
N ILE A 112 3.09 2.96 2.15
CA ILE A 112 2.95 2.13 0.95
C ILE A 112 4.31 1.90 0.30
N TYR A 113 4.49 0.72 -0.29
CA TYR A 113 5.66 0.43 -1.13
C TYR A 113 5.57 1.21 -2.44
N LEU A 114 6.74 1.51 -3.01
CA LEU A 114 6.86 2.20 -4.28
C LEU A 114 7.48 1.27 -5.32
N ILE A 115 7.11 1.46 -6.58
CA ILE A 115 7.87 0.96 -7.72
C ILE A 115 9.11 1.84 -7.95
N ASP A 116 9.94 1.48 -8.93
CA ASP A 116 11.12 2.28 -9.28
C ASP A 116 10.74 3.75 -9.52
N ASN A 117 11.53 4.65 -8.96
CA ASN A 117 11.24 6.07 -8.93
C ASN A 117 12.54 6.91 -8.92
N PRO A 118 12.46 8.21 -9.26
CA PRO A 118 13.65 9.07 -9.37
C PRO A 118 14.50 9.18 -8.09
N TYR A 119 13.92 8.88 -6.93
CA TYR A 119 14.59 9.00 -5.63
C TYR A 119 15.13 7.67 -5.10
N LYS A 120 14.86 6.55 -5.80
CA LYS A 120 15.25 5.19 -5.41
C LYS A 120 14.81 4.85 -3.97
N ILE A 121 13.59 5.26 -3.63
CA ILE A 121 12.97 4.99 -2.32
C ILE A 121 12.04 3.78 -2.43
N ASP A 122 12.14 2.82 -1.52
CA ASP A 122 11.34 1.59 -1.56
C ASP A 122 9.91 1.74 -1.03
N ALA A 123 9.68 2.69 -0.12
CA ALA A 123 8.40 2.91 0.54
C ALA A 123 8.30 4.32 1.11
N ILE A 124 7.08 4.83 1.23
CA ILE A 124 6.83 6.16 1.79
C ILE A 124 5.65 6.16 2.76
N GLY A 125 5.83 6.88 3.87
CA GLY A 125 4.80 7.16 4.86
C GLY A 125 4.07 8.44 4.50
N PHE A 126 2.86 8.63 5.00
CA PHE A 126 2.12 9.88 4.78
C PHE A 126 1.03 10.07 5.83
N LEU A 127 0.73 11.33 6.13
CA LEU A 127 -0.39 11.76 6.95
C LEU A 127 -1.60 11.99 6.03
N SER A 128 -2.60 11.10 6.08
CA SER A 128 -3.73 11.18 5.13
C SER A 128 -4.52 12.50 5.22
N PHE A 129 -4.51 13.15 6.39
CA PHE A 129 -5.25 14.39 6.65
C PHE A 129 -4.47 15.66 6.26
N ASP A 130 -3.16 15.56 6.07
CA ASP A 130 -2.25 16.71 5.85
C ASP A 130 -1.21 16.37 4.77
N MET A 131 -1.64 15.66 3.72
CA MET A 131 -0.76 15.24 2.63
C MET A 131 -0.69 16.33 1.55
N PRO A 132 0.49 16.87 1.22
CA PRO A 132 0.63 17.84 0.14
C PRO A 132 0.28 17.27 -1.23
N ASP A 133 -0.21 18.11 -2.14
CA ASP A 133 -0.58 17.70 -3.51
C ASP A 133 0.59 17.08 -4.27
N LYS A 134 1.80 17.63 -4.11
CA LYS A 134 3.01 17.06 -4.74
C LYS A 134 3.28 15.63 -4.28
N MET A 135 3.03 15.34 -2.99
CA MET A 135 3.14 13.98 -2.45
C MET A 135 2.04 13.06 -3.01
N ARG A 136 0.82 13.57 -3.14
CA ARG A 136 -0.30 12.84 -3.76
C ARG A 136 0.02 12.46 -5.20
N THR A 137 0.55 13.40 -6.00
CA THR A 137 0.96 13.14 -7.38
C THR A 137 2.10 12.14 -7.45
N PHE A 138 3.11 12.26 -6.58
CA PHE A 138 4.20 11.29 -6.49
C PHE A 138 3.67 9.88 -6.20
N LEU A 139 2.81 9.74 -5.21
CA LEU A 139 2.16 8.48 -4.87
C LEU A 139 1.29 7.92 -6.00
N ASN A 140 0.53 8.76 -6.70
CA ASN A 140 -0.28 8.31 -7.84
C ASN A 140 0.57 7.75 -9.00
N ASN A 141 1.80 8.22 -9.14
CA ASN A 141 2.71 7.77 -10.18
C ASN A 141 3.54 6.54 -9.77
N TYR A 142 3.94 6.45 -8.50
CA TYR A 142 4.95 5.49 -8.07
C TYR A 142 4.51 4.53 -6.96
N ALA A 143 3.29 4.62 -6.43
CA ALA A 143 2.82 3.64 -5.46
C ALA A 143 2.66 2.26 -6.11
N ASP A 144 3.18 1.23 -5.43
CA ASP A 144 3.07 -0.16 -5.86
C ASP A 144 1.68 -0.72 -5.51
N ARG A 145 0.68 -0.29 -6.28
CA ARG A 145 -0.72 -0.71 -6.15
C ARG A 145 -0.88 -2.23 -6.29
N LYS A 146 -0.04 -2.85 -7.12
CA LYS A 146 -0.01 -4.30 -7.33
C LYS A 146 0.39 -5.00 -6.04
N LYS A 147 1.55 -4.64 -5.47
CA LYS A 147 2.03 -5.22 -4.20
C LYS A 147 1.06 -4.98 -3.04
N SER A 148 0.41 -3.81 -2.99
CA SER A 148 -0.64 -3.54 -1.99
C SER A 148 -1.80 -4.53 -2.05
N PHE A 149 -2.17 -5.00 -3.24
CA PHE A 149 -3.20 -6.03 -3.42
C PHE A 149 -2.66 -7.44 -3.11
N GLU A 150 -1.51 -7.80 -3.68
CA GLU A 150 -1.00 -9.17 -3.70
C GLU A 150 -0.45 -9.66 -2.36
N THR A 151 0.11 -8.78 -1.51
CA THR A 151 0.85 -9.26 -0.32
C THR A 151 -0.02 -9.85 0.80
N ILE A 152 -1.25 -9.36 0.99
CA ILE A 152 -2.08 -9.80 2.13
C ILE A 152 -3.44 -10.31 1.70
N LEU A 153 -4.10 -9.66 0.73
CA LEU A 153 -5.43 -10.09 0.31
C LEU A 153 -5.36 -11.36 -0.52
N GLN A 154 -4.43 -11.44 -1.48
CA GLN A 154 -4.32 -12.62 -2.34
C GLN A 154 -4.02 -13.88 -1.53
N SER A 155 -3.02 -13.89 -0.65
CA SER A 155 -2.72 -15.09 0.17
C SER A 155 -3.89 -15.51 1.07
N LYS A 156 -4.68 -14.55 1.57
CA LYS A 156 -5.90 -14.86 2.34
C LYS A 156 -6.99 -15.51 1.47
N LEU A 157 -7.17 -15.00 0.25
CA LEU A 157 -8.12 -15.56 -0.72
C LEU A 157 -7.69 -16.94 -1.18
N GLU A 158 -6.40 -17.13 -1.49
CA GLU A 158 -5.84 -18.42 -1.92
C GLU A 158 -6.05 -19.50 -0.85
N ASN A 159 -5.70 -19.21 0.41
CA ASN A 159 -5.93 -20.16 1.51
C ASN A 159 -7.41 -20.53 1.62
N PHE A 160 -8.30 -19.55 1.57
CA PHE A 160 -9.74 -19.81 1.70
C PHE A 160 -10.31 -20.58 0.51
N TYR A 161 -9.87 -20.29 -0.71
CA TYR A 161 -10.26 -21.05 -1.90
C TYR A 161 -9.81 -22.50 -1.81
N ASN A 162 -8.58 -22.74 -1.36
CA ASN A 162 -8.05 -24.09 -1.19
C ASN A 162 -8.89 -24.89 -0.17
N ASP A 163 -9.31 -24.26 0.93
CA ASP A 163 -10.17 -24.89 1.94
C ASP A 163 -11.54 -25.33 1.39
N LEU A 164 -12.03 -24.65 0.34
CA LEU A 164 -13.29 -24.96 -0.36
C LEU A 164 -13.10 -25.91 -1.55
N GLY A 165 -11.87 -26.31 -1.87
CA GLY A 165 -11.53 -27.08 -3.08
C GLY A 165 -11.59 -26.24 -4.37
N TRP A 166 -11.57 -24.91 -4.27
CA TRP A 166 -11.57 -23.98 -5.39
C TRP A 166 -10.14 -23.58 -5.78
N THR A 167 -9.97 -23.06 -6.99
CA THR A 167 -8.69 -22.51 -7.46
C THR A 167 -8.85 -21.03 -7.78
N LEU A 168 -8.12 -20.18 -7.05
CA LEU A 168 -8.15 -18.74 -7.30
C LEU A 168 -7.44 -18.43 -8.62
N ASN A 169 -8.13 -17.70 -9.50
CA ASN A 169 -7.57 -17.30 -10.77
C ASN A 169 -7.65 -15.79 -11.00
N LEU A 170 -6.50 -15.13 -10.93
CA LEU A 170 -6.40 -13.68 -11.10
C LEU A 170 -6.00 -13.27 -12.53
N ASN A 171 -5.87 -14.21 -13.47
CA ASN A 171 -5.51 -13.89 -14.85
C ASN A 171 -6.73 -13.36 -15.61
N PRO A 172 -6.76 -12.08 -16.00
CA PRO A 172 -7.90 -11.49 -16.70
C PRO A 172 -8.13 -12.07 -18.11
N ASN A 173 -7.18 -12.84 -18.65
CA ASN A 173 -7.24 -13.39 -20.00
C ASN A 173 -7.62 -14.87 -20.08
N ILE A 174 -7.91 -15.55 -18.96
CA ILE A 174 -8.14 -17.00 -19.01
C ILE A 174 -9.41 -17.39 -19.77
N ASN A 175 -10.47 -16.59 -19.70
CA ASN A 175 -11.68 -16.83 -20.48
C ASN A 175 -11.45 -16.73 -22.01
N LYS A 176 -10.35 -16.13 -22.46
CA LYS A 176 -9.99 -16.11 -23.90
C LYS A 176 -9.46 -17.45 -24.40
N PHE A 177 -9.01 -18.34 -23.51
CA PHE A 177 -8.49 -19.66 -23.88
C PHE A 177 -9.56 -20.75 -23.92
N PHE A 178 -10.73 -20.52 -23.31
CA PHE A 178 -11.81 -21.51 -23.20
C PHE A 178 -13.07 -21.15 -23.98
N ASN A 179 -13.06 -20.04 -24.71
CA ASN A 179 -14.07 -19.77 -25.74
C ASN A 179 -13.65 -20.50 -27.03
N PHE A 180 -14.15 -21.73 -27.22
CA PHE A 180 -14.13 -22.45 -28.49
C PHE A 180 -15.40 -22.16 -29.30
#